data_AF-A0AAV5P378-F1
#
_entry.id   AF-A0AAV5P378-F1
#
_cell.length_a   1.000
_cell.length_b   1.000
_cell.length_c   1.000
_cell.angle_alpha   90.00
_cell.angle_beta   90.00
_cell.angle_gamma   90.00
#
_symmetry.space_group_name_H-M   'P 1'
#
loop_
_entity.id
_entity.type
_entity.pdbx_description
1 polymer ?
#
loop_
_entity_poly.entity_id
_entity_poly.type
_entity_poly.pdbx_seq_one_letter_code
_entity_poly.pdbx_strand_id
1 'polypeptide(L)' 'MLGGAVDSTQQLQGAANELAIAAVTGDLESVHQATIASTRAQTTLELVAAVRNKAVDAFNEIMRMQA' A
#
# COMPACT_ATOMS: atom_id res chain seq x y z
N MET A 1 -28.63 24.98 1.52
CA MET A 1 -27.24 24.54 1.25
C MET A 1 -26.48 24.15 2.52
N LEU A 2 -26.64 24.86 3.65
CA LEU A 2 -25.94 24.51 4.91
C LEU A 2 -26.56 23.32 5.67
N GLY A 3 -27.89 23.18 5.67
CA GLY A 3 -28.58 22.04 6.30
C GLY A 3 -28.19 20.70 5.70
N GLY A 4 -28.15 20.61 4.36
CA GLY A 4 -27.69 19.39 3.67
C GLY A 4 -26.21 19.08 3.90
N ALA A 5 -25.36 20.08 4.07
CA ALA A 5 -23.95 19.87 4.42
C ALA A 5 -23.80 19.31 5.84
N VAL A 6 -24.60 19.80 6.80
CA VAL A 6 -24.62 19.28 8.17
C VAL A 6 -25.14 17.84 8.20
N ASP A 7 -26.23 17.54 7.47
CA ASP A 7 -26.76 16.17 7.37
C ASP A 7 -25.75 15.20 6.74
N SER A 8 -25.04 15.61 5.68
CA SER A 8 -23.97 14.81 5.09
C SER A 8 -22.83 14.57 6.08
N THR A 9 -22.48 15.57 6.90
CA THR A 9 -21.44 15.42 7.91
C THR A 9 -21.87 14.46 9.01
N GLN A 10 -23.14 14.49 9.40
CA GLN A 10 -23.71 13.62 10.43
C GLN A 10 -23.79 12.16 9.96
N GLN A 11 -24.12 11.92 8.70
CA GLN A 11 -24.07 10.58 8.08
C GLN A 11 -22.64 10.06 7.99
N LEU A 12 -21.69 10.90 7.57
CA LEU A 12 -20.26 10.56 7.54
C LEU A 12 -19.74 10.20 8.94
N GLN A 13 -20.16 10.94 9.96
CA GLN A 13 -19.76 10.68 11.35
C GLN A 13 -20.32 9.35 11.87
N GLY A 14 -21.55 8.98 11.50
CA GLY A 14 -22.17 7.70 11.84
C GLY A 14 -21.44 6.52 11.19
N ALA A 15 -21.15 6.61 9.90
CA ALA A 15 -20.39 5.59 9.16
C ALA A 15 -18.95 5.43 9.71
N ALA A 16 -18.29 6.54 10.05
CA ALA A 16 -16.97 6.50 10.68
C ALA A 16 -17.01 5.81 12.05
N ASN A 17 -18.09 5.97 12.81
CA ASN A 17 -18.25 5.34 14.12
C ASN A 17 -18.49 3.82 13.99
N GLU A 18 -19.28 3.38 12.99
CA GLU A 18 -19.43 1.96 12.67
C GLU A 18 -18.10 1.32 12.24
N LEU A 19 -17.33 2.00 11.38
CA LEU A 19 -16.00 1.54 10.96
C LEU A 19 -15.00 1.50 12.12
N ALA A 20 -15.06 2.47 13.04
CA ALA A 20 -14.22 2.48 14.23
C ALA A 20 -14.58 1.34 15.19
N ILE A 21 -15.87 1.03 15.36
CA ILE A 21 -16.33 -0.13 16.13
C ILE A 21 -15.84 -1.43 15.48
N ALA A 22 -15.97 -1.57 14.15
CA ALA A 22 -15.47 -2.71 13.40
C ALA A 22 -13.94 -2.90 13.55
N ALA A 23 -13.17 -1.80 13.54
CA ALA A 23 -11.73 -1.82 13.76
C ALA A 23 -11.33 -2.22 15.20
N VAL A 24 -12.15 -1.86 16.20
CA VAL A 24 -11.92 -2.21 17.62
C VAL A 24 -12.33 -3.66 17.94
N THR A 25 -13.28 -4.25 17.20
CA THR A 25 -13.68 -5.67 17.36
C THR A 25 -12.60 -6.69 17.00
N GLY A 26 -11.46 -6.28 16.41
CA GLY A 26 -10.34 -7.18 16.14
C GLY A 26 -10.63 -8.22 15.06
N ASP A 27 -10.96 -7.75 13.86
CA ASP A 27 -11.22 -8.60 12.71
C ASP A 27 -9.94 -9.34 12.25
N LEU A 28 -9.94 -10.67 12.41
CA LEU A 28 -8.85 -11.59 12.04
C LEU A 28 -8.43 -11.43 10.56
N GLU A 29 -9.31 -10.90 9.70
CA GLU A 29 -9.06 -10.64 8.29
C GLU A 29 -7.99 -9.57 8.07
N SER A 30 -7.92 -8.55 8.92
CA SER A 30 -6.99 -7.41 8.75
C SER A 30 -5.54 -7.78 9.02
N VAL A 31 -5.28 -8.67 9.98
CA VAL A 31 -3.91 -9.14 10.30
C VAL A 31 -3.36 -10.02 9.17
N HIS A 32 -4.20 -10.89 8.59
CA HIS A 32 -3.80 -11.72 7.46
C HIS A 32 -3.57 -10.89 6.20
N GLN A 33 -4.45 -9.93 5.91
CA GLN A 33 -4.28 -8.99 4.79
C GLN A 33 -3.03 -8.12 4.96
N ALA A 34 -2.76 -7.60 6.17
CA ALA A 34 -1.54 -6.85 6.45
C ALA A 34 -0.27 -7.70 6.27
N THR A 35 -0.30 -8.96 6.72
CA THR A 35 0.82 -9.89 6.54
C THR A 35 1.05 -10.22 5.07
N ILE A 36 -0.02 -10.54 4.30
CA ILE A 36 0.05 -10.79 2.85
C ILE A 36 0.56 -9.57 2.11
N ALA A 37 0.05 -8.37 2.42
CA ALA A 37 0.49 -7.13 1.82
C ALA A 37 1.97 -6.87 2.10
N SER A 38 2.43 -7.14 3.32
CA SER A 38 3.83 -7.00 3.73
C SER A 38 4.74 -7.98 2.98
N THR A 39 4.37 -9.26 2.88
CA THR A 39 5.12 -10.26 2.11
C THR A 39 5.18 -9.89 0.63
N ARG A 40 4.06 -9.46 0.03
CA ARG A 40 4.03 -9.00 -1.37
C ARG A 40 4.93 -7.78 -1.58
N ALA A 41 4.88 -6.81 -0.68
CA ALA A 41 5.74 -5.63 -0.75
C ALA A 41 7.22 -6.01 -0.67
N GLN A 42 7.57 -6.95 0.22
CA GLN A 42 8.93 -7.45 0.38
C GLN A 42 9.44 -8.14 -0.90
N THR A 43 8.68 -9.08 -1.46
CA THR A 43 9.03 -9.74 -2.74
C THR A 43 9.13 -8.74 -3.90
N THR A 44 8.26 -7.73 -3.93
CA THR A 44 8.30 -6.68 -4.95
C THR A 44 9.58 -5.84 -4.82
N LEU A 45 9.98 -5.47 -3.60
CA LEU A 45 11.23 -4.76 -3.37
C LEU A 45 12.45 -5.59 -3.81
N GLU A 46 12.47 -6.88 -3.50
CA GLU A 46 13.53 -7.79 -3.92
C GLU A 46 13.62 -7.87 -5.45
N LEU A 47 12.48 -7.99 -6.14
CA LEU A 47 12.42 -7.98 -7.59
C LEU A 47 12.96 -6.66 -8.17
N VAL A 48 12.54 -5.52 -7.61
CA VAL A 48 13.01 -4.20 -8.04
C VAL A 48 14.52 -4.05 -7.83
N ALA A 49 15.06 -4.53 -6.70
CA ALA A 49 16.50 -4.52 -6.44
C ALA A 49 17.26 -5.38 -7.45
N ALA A 50 16.76 -6.58 -7.77
CA ALA A 50 17.35 -7.45 -8.78
C ALA A 50 17.35 -6.81 -10.17
N VAL A 51 16.24 -6.19 -10.58
CA VAL A 51 16.13 -5.46 -11.85
C VAL A 51 17.09 -4.28 -11.88
N ARG A 52 17.18 -3.48 -10.80
CA ARG A 52 18.13 -2.36 -10.69
C ARG A 52 19.57 -2.86 -10.86
N ASN A 53 19.95 -3.92 -10.16
CA ASN A 53 21.30 -4.48 -10.25
C ASN A 53 21.59 -4.94 -11.68
N LYS A 54 20.66 -5.66 -12.31
CA LYS A 54 20.82 -6.12 -13.70
C LYS A 54 20.93 -4.97 -14.70
N ALA A 55 20.19 -3.89 -14.48
CA ALA A 55 20.28 -2.68 -15.31
C ALA A 55 21.63 -1.98 -15.17
N VAL A 56 22.18 -1.90 -13.95
CA VAL A 56 23.52 -1.34 -13.69
C VAL A 56 24.60 -2.21 -14.34
N ASP A 57 24.51 -3.54 -14.21
CA ASP A 57 25.43 -4.46 -14.86
C ASP A 57 25.40 -4.32 -16.38
N ALA A 58 24.21 -4.23 -16.98
CA ALA A 58 24.05 -4.02 -18.41
C ALA A 58 24.64 -2.68 -18.87
N PHE A 59 24.43 -1.61 -18.09
CA PHE A 59 25.02 -0.30 -18.38
C PHE A 59 26.56 -0.35 -18.32
N ASN A 60 27.12 -0.99 -17.29
CA ASN A 60 28.56 -1.17 -17.17
C ASN A 60 29.14 -1.99 -18.32
N GLU A 61 28.45 -3.05 -18.76
CA GLU A 61 28.90 -3.86 -19.89
C GLU A 61 28.89 -3.06 -21.20
N ILE A 62 27.86 -2.24 -21.45
CA ILE A 62 27.83 -1.33 -22.61
C ILE A 62 29.00 -0.36 -22.58
N MET A 63 29.26 0.26 -21.42
CA MET A 63 30.40 1.19 -21.24
C MET A 63 31.74 0.49 -21.48
N ARG A 64 31.86 -0.79 -21.09
CA ARG A 64 33.07 -1.60 -21.28
C ARG A 64 33.26 -2.08 -22.72
N MET A 65 32.19 -2.23 -23.49
CA MET A 65 32.25 -2.54 -24.92
C MET A 65 32.54 -1.32 -25.80
N GLN A 66 32.28 -0.10 -25.30
CA GLN A 66 32.48 1.16 -26.04
C GLN A 66 33.85 1.83 -25.77
N ALA A 67 34.63 1.31 -24.82
CA ALA A 67 36.00 1.74 -24.52
C ALA A 67 37.03 0.80 -25.16
#